data_AF-A0A3B9N4L5-F1
#
_entry.id   AF-A0A3B9N4L5-F1
#
_cell.length_a   1.000
_cell.length_b   1.000
_cell.length_c   1.000
_cell.angle_alpha   90.00
_cell.angle_beta   90.00
_cell.angle_gamma   90.00
#
_symmetry.space_group_name_H-M   'P 1'
#
loop_
_entity.id
_entity.type
_entity.pdbx_description
1 polymer ?
#
loop_
_entity_poly.entity_id
_entity_poly.type
_entity_poly.pdbx_seq_one_letter_code
_entity_poly.pdbx_strand_id
1 'polypeptide(L)'
;MDRFLFILFAEDRNLLPPNSVSRILERWNILQREDAYKPLYDIFKQYFGYLNTGRKGQVPNDDIFSYNGGLFAPDDILDNIKISDALLHKHTLQLSTYDFETEVDVNILGHIFEHSLGEIENIQASMTGGVNPADKTQSKRKKDGIFYTPKYITKYIVENTVGKLCEEKRSELEIIDEEYAKGRRNRKKEIVKDLDNKLTVYREWLLNITILDPACGSGAFLNQALEFLIKEHNKIDELKAQLLGGSIVFSDIEAKILEKNIYGVDLNEES
;
A
#
# COMPACT_ATOMS: atom_id res chain seq x y z
N MET A 1 1.14 -11.46 -12.03
CA MET A 1 2.29 -10.52 -12.08
C MET A 1 2.56 -9.93 -10.70
N ASP A 2 1.52 -9.76 -9.90
CA ASP A 2 1.52 -9.05 -8.62
C ASP A 2 2.46 -9.67 -7.59
N ARG A 3 2.57 -11.01 -7.55
CA ARG A 3 3.59 -11.70 -6.73
C ARG A 3 5.02 -11.27 -7.04
N PHE A 4 5.34 -10.98 -8.31
CA PHE A 4 6.68 -10.51 -8.69
C PHE A 4 6.88 -9.04 -8.32
N LEU A 5 5.88 -8.19 -8.62
CA LEU A 5 5.91 -6.77 -8.27
C LEU A 5 6.04 -6.57 -6.76
N PHE A 6 5.33 -7.37 -5.96
CA PHE A 6 5.45 -7.34 -4.50
C PHE A 6 6.88 -7.62 -4.05
N ILE A 7 7.55 -8.65 -4.60
CA ILE A 7 8.93 -8.99 -4.19
C ILE A 7 9.88 -7.85 -4.53
N LEU A 8 9.79 -7.31 -5.76
CA LEU A 8 10.62 -6.19 -6.22
C LEU A 8 10.42 -4.94 -5.36
N PHE A 9 9.16 -4.60 -5.04
CA PHE A 9 8.86 -3.47 -4.16
C PHE A 9 9.33 -3.70 -2.71
N ALA A 10 9.17 -4.92 -2.20
CA ALA A 10 9.48 -5.24 -0.83
C ALA A 10 10.99 -5.40 -0.57
N GLU A 11 11.77 -5.85 -1.56
CA GLU A 11 13.23 -5.94 -1.43
C GLU A 11 13.92 -4.57 -1.36
N ASP A 12 13.36 -3.55 -2.01
CA ASP A 12 13.89 -2.18 -1.97
C ASP A 12 13.46 -1.41 -0.71
N ARG A 13 12.37 -1.83 -0.05
CA ARG A 13 11.87 -1.20 1.20
C ARG A 13 12.31 -1.88 2.49
N ASN A 14 13.33 -2.76 2.42
CA ASN A 14 13.80 -3.58 3.54
C ASN A 14 12.71 -4.44 4.20
N LEU A 15 11.64 -4.76 3.47
CA LEU A 15 10.59 -5.68 3.89
C LEU A 15 11.02 -7.13 3.61
N LEU A 16 11.80 -7.33 2.56
CA LEU A 16 12.44 -8.60 2.21
C LEU A 16 13.95 -8.49 2.24
N PRO A 17 14.67 -9.64 2.28
CA PRO A 17 16.10 -9.63 2.06
C PRO A 17 16.44 -8.91 0.75
N PRO A 18 17.46 -8.04 0.75
CA PRO A 18 17.76 -7.20 -0.40
C PRO A 18 18.16 -8.05 -1.61
N ASN A 19 17.82 -7.58 -2.81
CA ASN A 19 18.13 -8.24 -4.08
C ASN A 19 17.58 -9.68 -4.17
N SER A 20 16.43 -9.96 -3.56
CA SER A 20 15.80 -11.29 -3.56
C SER A 20 15.56 -11.83 -4.97
N VAL A 21 15.08 -11.01 -5.92
CA VAL A 21 14.89 -11.44 -7.32
C VAL A 21 16.23 -11.82 -7.94
N SER A 22 17.24 -10.95 -7.82
CA SER A 22 18.60 -11.21 -8.33
C SER A 22 19.19 -12.50 -7.74
N ARG A 23 19.01 -12.76 -6.45
CA ARG A 23 19.44 -14.00 -5.78
C ARG A 23 18.70 -15.23 -6.30
N ILE A 24 17.41 -15.13 -6.62
CA ILE A 24 16.64 -16.22 -7.25
C ILE A 24 17.21 -16.55 -8.63
N LEU A 25 17.52 -15.53 -9.43
CA LEU A 25 18.10 -15.70 -10.77
C LEU A 25 19.51 -16.30 -10.70
N GLU A 26 20.33 -15.85 -9.75
CA GLU A 26 21.65 -16.43 -9.50
C GLU A 26 21.53 -17.90 -9.09
N ARG A 27 20.58 -18.23 -8.20
CA ARG A 27 20.33 -19.62 -7.79
C ARG A 27 19.96 -20.50 -8.96
N TRP A 28 19.12 -20.02 -9.89
CA TRP A 28 18.76 -20.75 -11.11
C TRP A 28 19.99 -21.03 -11.98
N ASN A 29 20.87 -20.03 -12.18
CA ASN A 29 22.12 -20.19 -12.92
C ASN A 29 23.09 -21.20 -12.25
N ILE A 30 23.16 -21.21 -10.92
CA ILE A 30 23.97 -22.19 -10.17
C ILE A 30 23.43 -23.62 -10.40
N LEU A 31 22.13 -23.83 -10.22
CA LEU A 31 21.49 -25.13 -10.38
C LEU A 31 21.69 -25.72 -11.78
N GLN A 32 21.71 -24.89 -12.82
CA GLN A 32 22.04 -25.34 -14.17
C GLN A 32 23.48 -25.83 -14.29
N ARG A 33 24.44 -25.11 -13.71
CA ARG A 33 25.86 -25.48 -13.76
C ARG A 33 26.16 -26.75 -12.96
N GLU A 34 25.38 -27.02 -11.92
CA GLU A 34 25.53 -28.18 -11.05
C GLU A 34 24.75 -29.42 -11.53
N ASP A 35 24.17 -29.39 -12.74
CA ASP A 35 23.32 -30.47 -13.29
C ASP A 35 22.10 -30.82 -12.39
N ALA A 36 21.64 -29.83 -11.61
CA ALA A 36 20.51 -29.92 -10.70
C ALA A 36 19.35 -29.05 -11.20
N TYR A 37 19.08 -29.11 -12.51
CA TYR A 37 18.12 -28.23 -13.18
C TYR A 37 16.75 -28.23 -12.48
N LYS A 38 16.24 -27.01 -12.25
CA LYS A 38 14.90 -26.75 -11.76
C LYS A 38 14.32 -25.57 -12.56
N PRO A 39 13.07 -25.65 -13.06
CA PRO A 39 12.44 -24.54 -13.76
C PRO A 39 12.48 -23.26 -12.93
N LEU A 40 12.72 -22.11 -13.56
CA LEU A 40 12.87 -20.84 -12.85
C LEU A 40 11.60 -20.50 -12.08
N TYR A 41 10.44 -20.75 -12.69
CA TYR A 41 9.15 -20.52 -12.05
C TYR A 41 8.95 -21.38 -10.79
N ASP A 42 9.49 -22.60 -10.74
CA ASP A 42 9.40 -23.44 -9.53
C ASP A 42 10.30 -22.92 -8.40
N ILE A 43 11.37 -22.18 -8.72
CA ILE A 43 12.19 -21.49 -7.72
C ILE A 43 11.42 -20.28 -7.17
N PHE A 44 10.74 -19.53 -8.04
CA PHE A 44 9.82 -18.46 -7.61
C PHE A 44 8.67 -18.99 -6.76
N LYS A 45 8.01 -20.09 -7.15
CA LYS A 45 6.95 -20.72 -6.33
C LYS A 45 7.46 -21.14 -4.95
N GLN A 46 8.67 -21.68 -4.88
CA GLN A 46 9.31 -21.97 -3.60
C GLN A 46 9.48 -20.70 -2.75
N TYR A 47 9.86 -19.58 -3.37
CA TYR A 47 9.97 -18.29 -2.69
C TYR A 47 8.61 -17.72 -2.28
N PHE A 48 7.57 -17.85 -3.11
CA PHE A 48 6.18 -17.51 -2.75
C PHE A 48 5.70 -18.30 -1.54
N GLY A 49 6.06 -19.58 -1.45
CA GLY A 49 5.81 -20.41 -0.28
C GLY A 49 6.45 -19.83 1.00
N TYR A 50 7.69 -19.32 0.91
CA TYR A 50 8.33 -18.64 2.04
C TYR A 50 7.63 -17.35 2.44
N LEU A 51 7.08 -16.59 1.48
CA LEU A 51 6.28 -15.39 1.78
C LEU A 51 4.94 -15.75 2.43
N ASN A 52 4.38 -16.90 2.07
CA ASN A 52 3.13 -17.40 2.63
C ASN A 52 3.28 -17.99 4.04
N THR A 53 4.41 -18.61 4.40
CA THR A 53 4.56 -19.27 5.72
C THR A 53 5.63 -18.64 6.60
N GLY A 54 6.43 -17.72 6.07
CA GLY A 54 7.67 -17.26 6.66
C GLY A 54 8.81 -18.28 6.50
N ARG A 55 10.05 -17.79 6.59
CA ARG A 55 11.28 -18.60 6.59
C ARG A 55 12.36 -17.92 7.41
N LYS A 56 12.96 -18.62 8.36
CA LYS A 56 14.17 -18.15 9.04
C LYS A 56 15.39 -18.30 8.13
N GLY A 57 16.15 -17.20 7.98
CA GLY A 57 17.41 -17.17 7.29
C GLY A 57 18.55 -17.79 8.11
N GLN A 58 19.72 -17.92 7.49
CA GLN A 58 20.94 -18.27 8.24
C GLN A 58 21.44 -17.09 9.08
N VAL A 59 21.20 -15.87 8.59
CA VAL A 59 21.41 -14.60 9.29
C VAL A 59 20.08 -13.88 9.43
N PRO A 60 19.89 -13.01 10.45
CA PRO A 60 18.63 -12.28 10.64
C PRO A 60 18.20 -11.47 9.41
N ASN A 61 19.15 -10.96 8.64
CA ASN A 61 18.88 -10.20 7.41
C ASN A 61 18.34 -11.04 6.24
N ASP A 62 18.35 -12.37 6.38
CA ASP A 62 17.80 -13.34 5.42
C ASP A 62 16.45 -13.92 5.89
N ASP A 63 15.92 -13.43 7.02
CA ASP A 63 14.59 -13.79 7.49
C ASP A 63 13.53 -13.26 6.52
N ILE A 64 12.56 -14.11 6.22
CA ILE A 64 11.36 -13.77 5.47
C ILE A 64 10.20 -13.91 6.45
N PHE A 65 9.50 -12.81 6.71
CA PHE A 65 8.30 -12.84 7.53
C PHE A 65 7.14 -13.49 6.77
N SER A 66 6.18 -14.03 7.53
CA SER A 66 4.95 -14.57 6.97
C SER A 66 4.03 -13.40 6.60
N TYR A 67 4.07 -12.97 5.35
CA TYR A 67 3.19 -11.92 4.85
C TYR A 67 1.74 -12.39 4.81
N ASN A 68 1.52 -13.69 4.59
CA ASN A 68 0.20 -14.32 4.54
C ASN A 68 -0.74 -13.57 3.56
N GLY A 69 -2.05 -13.83 3.66
CA GLY A 69 -3.07 -13.15 2.85
C GLY A 69 -3.31 -13.78 1.48
N GLY A 70 -4.30 -13.26 0.76
CA GLY A 70 -4.75 -13.81 -0.53
C GLY A 70 -3.66 -13.84 -1.61
N LEU A 71 -2.73 -12.87 -1.60
CA LEU A 71 -1.72 -12.71 -2.65
C LEU A 71 -0.78 -13.92 -2.82
N PHE A 72 -0.38 -14.55 -1.71
CA PHE A 72 0.54 -15.71 -1.71
C PHE A 72 -0.14 -17.02 -1.29
N ALA A 73 -1.47 -17.02 -1.16
CA ALA A 73 -2.23 -18.24 -0.92
C ALA A 73 -2.06 -19.24 -2.08
N PRO A 74 -2.20 -20.56 -1.83
CA PRO A 74 -2.22 -21.55 -2.90
C PRO A 74 -3.25 -21.18 -3.96
N ASP A 75 -2.88 -21.30 -5.23
CA ASP A 75 -3.72 -20.92 -6.36
C ASP A 75 -3.53 -21.94 -7.48
N ASP A 76 -4.59 -22.66 -7.83
CA ASP A 76 -4.53 -23.77 -8.78
C ASP A 76 -4.03 -23.35 -10.17
N ILE A 77 -4.34 -22.12 -10.61
CA ILE A 77 -3.93 -21.64 -11.93
C ILE A 77 -2.46 -21.27 -11.90
N LEU A 78 -2.04 -20.47 -10.93
CA LEU A 78 -0.66 -20.02 -10.78
C LEU A 78 0.27 -21.20 -10.46
N ASP A 79 -0.17 -22.17 -9.67
CA ASP A 79 0.68 -23.30 -9.30
C ASP A 79 0.99 -24.22 -10.50
N ASN A 80 0.11 -24.23 -11.51
CA ASN A 80 0.21 -25.07 -12.71
C ASN A 80 0.62 -24.32 -14.00
N ILE A 81 0.77 -22.99 -13.96
CA ILE A 81 1.15 -22.22 -15.15
C ILE A 81 2.57 -22.60 -15.61
N LYS A 82 2.76 -22.69 -16.93
CA LYS A 82 4.06 -22.95 -17.55
C LYS A 82 4.57 -21.68 -18.22
N ILE A 83 5.70 -21.19 -17.74
CA ILE A 83 6.35 -19.98 -18.24
C ILE A 83 7.72 -20.38 -18.76
N SER A 84 8.10 -19.84 -19.92
CA SER A 84 9.44 -20.04 -20.48
C SER A 84 10.49 -19.43 -19.55
N ASP A 85 11.47 -20.22 -19.13
CA ASP A 85 12.57 -19.76 -18.28
C ASP A 85 13.30 -18.57 -18.90
N ALA A 86 13.53 -18.59 -20.22
CA ALA A 86 14.23 -17.51 -20.92
C ALA A 86 13.44 -16.19 -20.88
N LEU A 87 12.11 -16.28 -21.05
CA LEU A 87 11.22 -15.11 -20.98
C LEU A 87 11.20 -14.56 -19.55
N LEU A 88 10.97 -15.45 -18.57
CA LEU A 88 10.87 -15.09 -17.17
C LEU A 88 12.17 -14.45 -16.68
N HIS A 89 13.31 -15.10 -16.92
CA HIS A 89 14.63 -14.58 -16.56
C HIS A 89 14.88 -13.19 -17.15
N LYS A 90 14.63 -13.02 -18.46
CA LYS A 90 14.86 -11.73 -19.13
C LYS A 90 14.07 -10.61 -18.47
N HIS A 91 12.77 -10.81 -18.25
CA HIS A 91 11.91 -9.73 -17.75
C HIS A 91 12.07 -9.50 -16.25
N THR A 92 12.26 -10.54 -15.43
CA THR A 92 12.52 -10.34 -13.99
C THR A 92 13.87 -9.68 -13.75
N LEU A 93 14.88 -9.96 -14.57
CA LEU A 93 16.17 -9.27 -14.50
C LEU A 93 16.05 -7.80 -14.89
N GLN A 94 15.28 -7.49 -15.94
CA GLN A 94 15.00 -6.11 -16.33
C GLN A 94 14.23 -5.35 -15.26
N LEU A 95 13.26 -6.00 -14.61
CA LEU A 95 12.49 -5.36 -13.55
C LEU A 95 13.35 -5.14 -12.30
N SER A 96 14.25 -6.05 -11.94
CA SER A 96 15.13 -5.91 -10.77
C SER A 96 16.20 -4.84 -10.90
N THR A 97 16.30 -4.12 -12.04
CA THR A 97 17.21 -2.97 -12.17
C THR A 97 16.57 -1.64 -11.81
N TYR A 98 15.24 -1.60 -11.65
CA TYR A 98 14.53 -0.41 -11.20
C TYR A 98 14.61 -0.31 -9.68
N ASP A 99 14.65 0.92 -9.16
CA ASP A 99 14.52 1.20 -7.73
C ASP A 99 13.04 1.48 -7.41
N PHE A 100 12.36 0.53 -6.79
CA PHE A 100 10.94 0.65 -6.45
C PHE A 100 10.68 1.49 -5.20
N GLU A 101 11.72 1.89 -4.46
CA GLU A 101 11.58 2.88 -3.38
C GLU A 101 11.44 4.29 -3.95
N THR A 102 12.26 4.63 -4.96
CA THR A 102 12.36 6.01 -5.46
C THR A 102 11.76 6.25 -6.85
N GLU A 103 11.78 5.25 -7.73
CA GLU A 103 11.34 5.40 -9.13
C GLU A 103 9.89 4.97 -9.35
N VAL A 104 9.32 4.15 -8.47
CA VAL A 104 7.96 3.61 -8.59
C VAL A 104 7.08 4.06 -7.42
N ASP A 105 6.41 5.20 -7.59
CA ASP A 105 5.36 5.66 -6.69
C ASP A 105 4.15 4.70 -6.74
N VAL A 106 3.40 4.57 -5.65
CA VAL A 106 2.13 3.81 -5.57
C VAL A 106 1.17 4.19 -6.71
N ASN A 107 1.21 5.45 -7.14
CA ASN A 107 0.43 5.96 -8.27
C ASN A 107 0.86 5.33 -9.62
N ILE A 108 2.16 5.05 -9.79
CA ILE A 108 2.68 4.37 -10.99
C ILE A 108 2.23 2.92 -11.01
N LEU A 109 2.22 2.24 -9.86
CA LEU A 109 1.63 0.89 -9.74
C LEU A 109 0.15 0.91 -10.15
N GLY A 110 -0.63 1.85 -9.62
CA GLY A 110 -2.03 2.05 -10.05
C GLY A 110 -2.15 2.24 -11.56
N HIS A 111 -1.32 3.10 -12.17
CA HIS A 111 -1.31 3.28 -13.62
C HIS A 111 -0.91 2.02 -14.41
N ILE A 112 0.04 1.23 -13.92
CA ILE A 112 0.48 -0.03 -14.56
C ILE A 112 -0.63 -1.08 -14.51
N PHE A 113 -1.29 -1.24 -13.35
CA PHE A 113 -2.43 -2.13 -13.20
C PHE A 113 -3.54 -1.78 -14.20
N GLU A 114 -3.94 -0.52 -14.23
CA GLU A 114 -5.01 -0.04 -15.11
C GLU A 114 -4.68 -0.14 -16.61
N HIS A 115 -3.41 0.08 -16.96
CA HIS A 115 -2.96 -0.11 -18.33
C HIS A 115 -2.97 -1.59 -18.72
N SER A 116 -2.54 -2.47 -17.82
CA SER A 116 -2.46 -3.91 -18.04
C SER A 116 -3.85 -4.53 -18.22
N LEU A 117 -4.84 -4.11 -17.44
CA LEU A 117 -6.25 -4.52 -17.62
C LEU A 117 -6.73 -4.25 -19.04
N GLY A 118 -6.51 -3.02 -19.53
CA GLY A 118 -6.88 -2.63 -20.88
C GLY A 118 -6.14 -3.43 -21.97
N GLU A 119 -4.88 -3.80 -21.75
CA GLU A 119 -4.11 -4.61 -22.70
C GLU A 119 -4.55 -6.09 -22.73
N ILE A 120 -4.82 -6.70 -21.57
CA ILE A 120 -5.30 -8.08 -21.46
C ILE A 120 -6.62 -8.25 -22.22
N GLU A 121 -7.54 -7.31 -22.07
CA GLU A 121 -8.80 -7.31 -22.81
C GLU A 121 -8.61 -7.15 -24.31
N ASN A 122 -7.66 -6.31 -24.75
CA ASN A 122 -7.33 -6.15 -26.17
C ASN A 122 -6.79 -7.45 -26.77
N ILE A 123 -5.96 -8.18 -26.03
CA ILE A 123 -5.43 -9.49 -26.43
C ILE A 123 -6.57 -10.51 -26.53
N GLN A 124 -7.48 -10.55 -25.55
CA GLN A 124 -8.67 -11.44 -25.61
C GLN A 124 -9.62 -11.11 -26.78
N ALA A 125 -9.85 -9.83 -27.06
CA ALA A 125 -10.69 -9.37 -28.16
C ALA A 125 -10.10 -9.70 -29.55
N SER A 126 -8.77 -9.60 -29.68
CA SER A 126 -8.07 -9.96 -30.91
C SER A 126 -8.00 -11.48 -31.12
N MET A 127 -7.96 -12.28 -30.05
CA MET A 127 -8.07 -13.75 -30.14
C MET A 127 -9.47 -14.24 -30.50
N THR A 128 -10.52 -13.50 -30.14
CA THR A 128 -11.93 -13.85 -30.41
C THR A 128 -12.48 -13.30 -31.74
N GLY A 129 -11.64 -12.69 -32.58
CA GLY A 129 -12.01 -12.22 -33.93
C GLY A 129 -12.87 -10.94 -33.97
N GLY A 130 -12.91 -10.16 -32.90
CA GLY A 130 -13.68 -8.92 -32.82
C GLY A 130 -13.03 -7.73 -33.53
N VAL A 131 -13.83 -6.99 -34.31
CA VAL A 131 -13.48 -5.78 -35.10
C VAL A 131 -12.62 -4.74 -34.34
N ASN A 132 -11.61 -4.21 -35.05
CA ASN A 132 -10.73 -3.05 -34.81
C ASN A 132 -10.61 -2.51 -33.36
N PRO A 133 -9.43 -2.63 -32.70
CA PRO A 133 -9.24 -2.29 -31.27
C PRO A 133 -9.29 -0.79 -30.92
N ALA A 134 -8.89 0.08 -31.85
CA ALA A 134 -8.58 1.48 -31.53
C ALA A 134 -9.80 2.35 -31.14
N ASP A 135 -11.00 2.04 -31.65
CA ASP A 135 -12.22 2.79 -31.31
C ASP A 135 -12.93 2.27 -30.04
N LYS A 136 -12.62 1.04 -29.60
CA LYS A 136 -13.27 0.43 -28.41
C LYS A 136 -12.55 0.76 -27.10
N THR A 137 -11.24 0.98 -27.13
CA THR A 137 -10.42 1.32 -25.93
C THR A 137 -10.84 2.64 -25.29
N GLN A 138 -11.13 3.69 -26.08
CA GLN A 138 -11.74 4.93 -25.58
C GLN A 138 -13.19 4.73 -25.12
N SER A 139 -13.93 3.87 -25.82
CA SER A 139 -15.37 3.66 -25.60
C SER A 139 -15.69 2.88 -24.33
N LYS A 140 -14.83 1.96 -23.86
CA LYS A 140 -15.07 1.13 -22.66
C LYS A 140 -14.43 1.67 -21.37
N ARG A 141 -13.27 2.35 -21.42
CA ARG A 141 -12.78 3.15 -20.27
C ARG A 141 -13.81 4.17 -19.78
N LYS A 142 -14.54 4.80 -20.71
CA LYS A 142 -15.70 5.66 -20.41
C LYS A 142 -16.95 4.92 -19.92
N LYS A 143 -17.07 3.63 -20.22
CA LYS A 143 -18.27 2.81 -19.94
C LYS A 143 -18.20 2.12 -18.59
N ASP A 144 -16.99 1.70 -18.20
CA ASP A 144 -16.72 1.02 -16.93
C ASP A 144 -16.20 2.00 -15.85
N GLY A 145 -16.01 3.28 -16.19
CA GLY A 145 -15.74 4.36 -15.22
C GLY A 145 -14.32 4.35 -14.64
N ILE A 146 -13.42 3.58 -15.24
CA ILE A 146 -12.07 3.34 -14.75
C ILE A 146 -11.18 4.56 -15.06
N PHE A 147 -11.17 5.51 -14.12
CA PHE A 147 -10.36 6.73 -14.18
C PHE A 147 -9.60 6.92 -12.88
N TYR A 148 -8.27 6.83 -12.96
CA TYR A 148 -7.41 7.24 -11.85
C TYR A 148 -7.63 8.72 -11.53
N THR A 149 -7.95 9.02 -10.28
CA THR A 149 -8.10 10.40 -9.82
C THR A 149 -6.72 10.94 -9.43
N PRO A 150 -6.22 12.01 -10.07
CA PRO A 150 -4.89 12.55 -9.76
C PRO A 150 -4.73 12.89 -8.27
N LYS A 151 -3.52 12.70 -7.72
CA LYS A 151 -3.23 12.91 -6.29
C LYS A 151 -3.67 14.29 -5.77
N TYR A 152 -3.52 15.34 -6.57
CA TYR A 152 -3.93 16.68 -6.15
C TYR A 152 -5.46 16.81 -6.03
N ILE A 153 -6.24 16.05 -6.82
CA ILE A 153 -7.71 16.03 -6.74
C ILE A 153 -8.15 15.24 -5.52
N THR A 154 -7.63 14.02 -5.31
CA THR A 154 -7.97 13.23 -4.11
C THR A 154 -7.61 14.00 -2.85
N LYS A 155 -6.44 14.64 -2.82
CA LYS A 155 -6.00 15.48 -1.71
C LYS A 155 -6.96 16.64 -1.47
N TYR A 156 -7.34 17.36 -2.52
CA TYR A 156 -8.30 18.46 -2.42
C TYR A 156 -9.64 17.98 -1.85
N ILE A 157 -10.16 16.83 -2.32
CA ILE A 157 -11.43 16.29 -1.81
C ILE A 157 -11.29 15.94 -0.33
N VAL A 158 -10.24 15.23 0.08
CA VAL A 158 -10.02 14.85 1.49
C VAL A 158 -9.88 16.08 2.38
N GLU A 159 -9.10 17.08 1.98
CA GLU A 159 -8.91 18.31 2.75
C GLU A 159 -10.23 19.09 2.92
N ASN A 160 -11.06 19.15 1.87
CA ASN A 160 -12.34 19.87 1.92
C ASN A 160 -13.51 19.04 2.48
N THR A 161 -13.27 17.79 2.88
CA THR A 161 -14.30 16.92 3.48
C THR A 161 -13.88 16.49 4.89
N VAL A 162 -13.03 15.48 5.01
CA VAL A 162 -12.49 14.98 6.28
C VAL A 162 -11.74 16.10 7.00
N GLY A 163 -10.93 16.88 6.28
CA GLY A 163 -10.23 18.03 6.86
C GLY A 163 -11.17 19.08 7.43
N LYS A 164 -12.26 19.40 6.71
CA LYS A 164 -13.28 20.33 7.22
C LYS A 164 -13.97 19.81 8.48
N LEU A 165 -14.30 18.51 8.52
CA LEU A 165 -14.89 17.86 9.69
C LEU A 165 -13.95 17.92 10.91
N CYS A 166 -12.65 17.69 10.69
CA CYS A 166 -11.61 17.84 11.70
C CYS A 166 -11.54 19.27 12.23
N GLU A 167 -11.51 20.29 11.35
CA GLU A 167 -11.50 21.70 11.75
C GLU A 167 -12.70 22.08 12.63
N GLU A 168 -13.90 21.64 12.24
CA GLU A 168 -15.14 21.87 12.98
C GLU A 168 -15.08 21.21 14.36
N LYS A 169 -14.64 19.95 14.44
CA LYS A 169 -14.55 19.25 15.73
C LYS A 169 -13.49 19.86 16.65
N ARG A 170 -12.36 20.31 16.11
CA ARG A 170 -11.33 21.02 16.89
C ARG A 170 -11.85 22.34 17.44
N SER A 171 -12.66 23.05 16.67
CA SER A 171 -13.31 24.28 17.09
C SER A 171 -14.37 24.02 18.18
N GLU A 172 -15.17 22.96 18.04
CA GLU A 172 -16.13 22.51 19.07
C GLU A 172 -15.44 22.18 20.41
N LEU A 173 -14.27 21.54 20.35
CA LEU A 173 -13.46 21.19 21.53
C LEU A 173 -12.56 22.34 22.01
N GLU A 174 -12.59 23.50 21.35
CA GLU A 174 -11.75 24.67 21.61
C GLU A 174 -10.24 24.32 21.64
N ILE A 175 -9.79 23.50 20.70
CA ILE A 175 -8.38 23.11 20.56
C ILE A 175 -7.65 24.22 19.81
N ILE A 176 -6.92 25.04 20.56
CA ILE A 176 -6.12 26.16 20.04
C ILE A 176 -4.64 25.83 20.22
N ASP A 177 -3.89 25.67 19.12
CA ASP A 177 -2.48 25.26 19.10
C ASP A 177 -1.62 26.11 20.06
N GLU A 178 -1.82 27.43 20.07
CA GLU A 178 -1.08 28.36 20.90
C GLU A 178 -1.24 28.08 22.40
N GLU A 179 -2.36 27.49 22.83
CA GLU A 179 -2.53 27.10 24.23
C GLU A 179 -1.73 25.86 24.59
N TYR A 180 -1.51 24.92 23.67
CA TYR A 180 -0.65 23.75 23.93
C TYR A 180 0.83 24.15 23.95
N ALA A 181 1.24 25.07 23.07
CA ALA A 181 2.60 25.56 22.96
C ALA A 181 3.15 26.24 24.25
N LYS A 182 2.28 26.81 25.10
CA LYS A 182 2.67 27.37 26.41
C LYS A 182 3.15 26.30 27.40
N GLY A 183 2.90 25.01 27.11
CA GLY A 183 3.33 23.89 27.92
C GLY A 183 2.68 23.83 29.31
N ARG A 184 3.18 22.94 30.17
CA ARG A 184 2.68 22.76 31.55
C ARG A 184 3.30 23.66 32.62
N ARG A 185 4.43 24.32 32.32
CA ARG A 185 5.16 25.12 33.33
C ARG A 185 4.30 26.29 33.79
N ASN A 186 4.25 26.53 35.10
CA ASN A 186 3.46 27.61 35.73
C ASN A 186 1.95 27.55 35.48
N ARG A 187 1.41 26.39 35.06
CA ARG A 187 -0.03 26.16 34.93
C ARG A 187 -0.58 25.32 36.08
N LYS A 188 -1.84 25.59 36.43
CA LYS A 188 -2.61 24.77 37.35
C LYS A 188 -2.80 23.36 36.76
N LYS A 189 -2.75 22.34 37.61
CA LYS A 189 -2.88 20.93 37.18
C LYS A 189 -4.23 20.67 36.50
N GLU A 190 -5.29 21.34 36.94
CA GLU A 190 -6.63 21.17 36.35
C GLU A 190 -6.66 21.63 34.89
N ILE A 191 -5.98 22.74 34.55
CA ILE A 191 -5.92 23.28 33.18
C ILE A 191 -5.14 22.33 32.26
N VAL A 192 -3.99 21.82 32.73
CA VAL A 192 -3.20 20.85 31.95
C VAL A 192 -3.99 19.58 31.71
N LYS A 193 -4.75 19.11 32.70
CA LYS A 193 -5.62 17.93 32.58
C LYS A 193 -6.77 18.18 31.60
N ASP A 194 -7.39 19.36 31.62
CA ASP A 194 -8.46 19.72 30.68
C ASP A 194 -7.96 19.72 29.24
N LEU A 195 -6.81 20.35 28.97
CA LEU A 195 -6.19 20.37 27.64
C LEU A 195 -5.82 18.95 27.15
N ASP A 196 -5.25 18.12 28.02
CA ASP A 196 -4.94 16.72 27.67
C ASP A 196 -6.22 15.90 27.40
N ASN A 197 -7.29 16.16 28.15
CA ASN A 197 -8.58 15.51 27.95
C ASN A 197 -9.21 15.92 26.61
N LYS A 198 -9.14 17.21 26.23
CA LYS A 198 -9.61 17.69 24.91
C LYS A 198 -8.91 16.96 23.76
N LEU A 199 -7.58 16.80 23.82
CA LEU A 199 -6.83 16.02 22.82
C LEU A 199 -7.20 14.53 22.82
N THR A 200 -7.47 13.95 23.99
CA THR A 200 -7.89 12.56 24.12
C THR A 200 -9.25 12.32 23.47
N VAL A 201 -10.23 13.18 23.79
CA VAL A 201 -11.57 13.15 23.18
C VAL A 201 -11.49 13.33 21.67
N TYR A 202 -10.66 14.26 21.18
CA TYR A 202 -10.48 14.47 19.74
C TYR A 202 -9.87 13.24 19.05
N ARG A 203 -8.86 12.61 19.67
CA ARG A 203 -8.23 11.39 19.15
C ARG A 203 -9.22 10.22 19.09
N GLU A 204 -10.02 10.02 20.14
CA GLU A 204 -11.06 8.99 20.15
C GLU A 204 -12.12 9.25 19.09
N TRP A 205 -12.50 10.50 18.88
CA TRP A 205 -13.41 10.88 17.81
C TRP A 205 -12.83 10.59 16.43
N LEU A 206 -11.56 10.95 16.16
CA LEU A 206 -10.89 10.65 14.89
C LEU A 206 -10.88 9.14 14.60
N LEU A 207 -10.58 8.30 15.60
CA LEU A 207 -10.59 6.83 15.46
C LEU A 207 -11.97 6.22 15.18
N ASN A 208 -13.04 7.02 15.29
CA ASN A 208 -14.42 6.59 15.02
C ASN A 208 -14.98 7.14 13.70
N ILE A 209 -14.21 7.94 12.95
CA ILE A 209 -14.65 8.43 11.62
C ILE A 209 -14.61 7.27 10.63
N THR A 210 -15.72 6.96 9.96
CA THR A 210 -15.73 5.94 8.90
C THR A 210 -15.75 6.59 7.52
N ILE A 211 -14.78 6.26 6.69
CA ILE A 211 -14.63 6.73 5.31
C ILE A 211 -14.89 5.55 4.38
N LEU A 212 -15.91 5.67 3.54
CA LEU A 212 -16.31 4.66 2.57
C LEU A 212 -16.10 5.19 1.15
N ASP A 213 -15.35 4.43 0.35
CA ASP A 213 -15.31 4.60 -1.10
C ASP A 213 -16.00 3.41 -1.78
N PRO A 214 -17.22 3.59 -2.34
CA PRO A 214 -18.01 2.49 -2.91
C PRO A 214 -17.54 2.03 -4.30
N ALA A 215 -16.55 2.72 -4.89
CA ALA A 215 -15.93 2.35 -6.17
C ALA A 215 -14.44 2.72 -6.12
N CYS A 216 -13.72 2.07 -5.19
CA CYS A 216 -12.40 2.54 -4.78
C CYS A 216 -11.32 2.36 -5.85
N GLY A 217 -11.50 1.45 -6.82
CA GLY A 217 -10.49 1.09 -7.80
C GLY A 217 -9.17 0.76 -7.13
N SER A 218 -8.10 1.34 -7.67
CA SER A 218 -6.74 1.35 -7.07
C SER A 218 -6.61 1.96 -5.65
N GLY A 219 -7.69 2.43 -5.03
CA GLY A 219 -7.69 2.94 -3.66
C GLY A 219 -7.10 4.34 -3.49
N ALA A 220 -6.92 5.10 -4.57
CA ALA A 220 -6.24 6.40 -4.55
C ALA A 220 -6.84 7.41 -3.54
N PHE A 221 -8.17 7.43 -3.42
CA PHE A 221 -8.87 8.27 -2.44
C PHE A 221 -8.65 7.78 -1.01
N LEU A 222 -8.81 6.47 -0.77
CA LEU A 222 -8.63 5.85 0.54
C LEU A 222 -7.19 5.98 1.06
N ASN A 223 -6.20 5.83 0.18
CA ASN A 223 -4.79 6.09 0.50
C ASN A 223 -4.56 7.55 0.91
N GLN A 224 -5.18 8.49 0.19
CA GLN A 224 -5.06 9.90 0.54
C GLN A 224 -5.75 10.24 1.87
N ALA A 225 -6.88 9.59 2.17
CA ALA A 225 -7.57 9.70 3.45
C ALA A 225 -6.74 9.11 4.60
N LEU A 226 -6.09 7.97 4.39
CA LEU A 226 -5.15 7.36 5.33
C LEU A 226 -3.98 8.30 5.64
N GLU A 227 -3.30 8.82 4.61
CA GLU A 227 -2.22 9.81 4.78
C GLU A 227 -2.67 11.02 5.61
N PHE A 228 -3.89 11.52 5.33
CA PHE A 228 -4.47 12.64 6.07
C PHE A 228 -4.70 12.31 7.54
N LEU A 229 -5.33 11.17 7.85
CA LEU A 229 -5.61 10.75 9.23
C LEU A 229 -4.32 10.50 10.03
N ILE A 230 -3.31 9.87 9.42
CA ILE A 230 -1.99 9.70 10.06
C ILE A 230 -1.40 11.06 10.43
N LYS A 231 -1.41 12.01 9.50
CA LYS A 231 -0.92 13.37 9.74
C LYS A 231 -1.68 14.08 10.88
N GLU A 232 -3.00 13.94 10.90
CA GLU A 232 -3.85 14.55 11.94
C GLU A 232 -3.60 13.92 13.32
N HIS A 233 -3.40 12.60 13.39
CA HIS A 233 -3.00 11.93 14.62
C HIS A 233 -1.61 12.36 15.11
N ASN A 234 -0.64 12.51 14.20
CA ASN A 234 0.69 13.00 14.52
C ASN A 234 0.63 14.44 15.09
N LYS A 235 -0.25 15.28 14.54
CA LYS A 235 -0.48 16.63 15.07
C LYS A 235 -0.97 16.62 16.52
N ILE A 236 -1.82 15.66 16.90
CA ILE A 236 -2.24 15.48 18.30
C ILE A 236 -1.04 15.10 19.18
N ASP A 237 -0.18 14.19 18.71
CA ASP A 237 1.01 13.79 19.47
C ASP A 237 1.98 14.96 19.66
N GLU A 238 2.17 15.81 18.64
CA GLU A 238 2.94 17.04 18.74
C GLU A 238 2.38 18.00 19.80
N LEU A 239 1.07 18.27 19.79
CA LEU A 239 0.41 19.14 20.76
C LEU A 239 0.51 18.58 22.18
N LYS A 240 0.33 17.27 22.33
CA LYS A 240 0.46 16.57 23.62
C LYS A 240 1.90 16.61 24.13
N ALA A 241 2.89 16.46 23.24
CA ALA A 241 4.30 16.57 23.57
C ALA A 241 4.69 17.98 24.03
N GLN A 242 4.18 19.02 23.35
CA GLN A 242 4.34 20.42 23.77
C GLN A 242 3.74 20.67 25.16
N LEU A 243 2.56 20.13 25.43
CA LEU A 243 1.87 20.28 26.71
C LEU A 243 2.62 19.58 27.86
N LEU A 244 2.98 18.31 27.68
CA LEU A 244 3.48 17.45 28.76
C LEU A 244 5.01 17.40 28.87
N GLY A 245 5.73 17.83 27.84
CA GLY A 245 7.19 17.85 27.79
C GLY A 245 7.83 16.50 27.43
N GLY A 246 7.14 15.66 26.65
CA GLY A 246 7.66 14.39 26.15
C GLY A 246 6.76 13.81 25.06
N SER A 247 7.35 13.23 24.02
CA SER A 247 6.60 12.55 22.95
C SER A 247 6.24 11.14 23.37
N ILE A 248 4.95 10.84 23.45
CA ILE A 248 4.46 9.46 23.44
C ILE A 248 4.05 9.19 22.00
N VAL A 249 4.90 8.49 21.26
CA VAL A 249 4.55 8.03 19.91
C VAL A 249 3.69 6.79 20.07
N PHE A 250 2.48 6.83 19.52
CA PHE A 250 1.61 5.65 19.49
C PHE A 250 1.97 4.80 18.27
N SER A 251 2.70 3.70 18.49
CA SER A 251 3.20 2.83 17.42
C SER A 251 2.12 2.18 16.55
N ASP A 252 0.88 2.08 17.07
CA ASP A 252 -0.16 1.26 16.44
C ASP A 252 -1.26 2.11 15.78
N ILE A 253 -1.01 3.40 15.56
CA ILE A 253 -2.07 4.29 15.04
C ILE A 253 -2.45 3.95 13.60
N GLU A 254 -1.47 3.63 12.75
CA GLU A 254 -1.68 3.29 11.34
C GLU A 254 -2.56 2.04 11.20
N ALA A 255 -2.26 0.99 11.97
CA ALA A 255 -3.06 -0.23 12.01
C ALA A 255 -4.51 0.04 12.45
N LYS A 256 -4.70 0.90 13.47
CA LYS A 256 -6.04 1.29 13.93
C LYS A 256 -6.80 2.10 12.88
N ILE A 257 -6.13 2.98 12.14
CA ILE A 257 -6.76 3.75 11.07
C ILE A 257 -7.23 2.81 9.96
N LEU A 258 -6.37 1.90 9.53
CA LEU A 258 -6.71 0.90 8.52
C LEU A 258 -7.90 0.01 8.96
N GLU A 259 -7.92 -0.43 10.21
CA GLU A 259 -8.96 -1.34 10.72
C GLU A 259 -10.30 -0.64 10.95
N LYS A 260 -10.30 0.62 11.38
CA LYS A 260 -11.51 1.29 11.89
C LYS A 260 -12.05 2.39 10.99
N ASN A 261 -11.20 3.03 10.21
CA ASN A 261 -11.57 4.25 9.49
C ASN A 261 -11.75 4.04 7.99
N ILE A 262 -11.05 3.09 7.36
CA ILE A 262 -10.94 3.01 5.89
C ILE A 262 -11.72 1.80 5.36
N TYR A 263 -12.70 2.05 4.48
CA TYR A 263 -13.53 1.02 3.86
C TYR A 263 -13.64 1.27 2.36
N GLY A 264 -13.41 0.22 1.56
CA GLY A 264 -13.50 0.27 0.10
C GLY A 264 -14.34 -0.88 -0.43
N VAL A 265 -15.06 -0.61 -1.53
CA VAL A 265 -15.72 -1.63 -2.34
C VAL A 265 -15.29 -1.45 -3.77
N ASP A 266 -14.92 -2.55 -4.43
CA ASP A 266 -14.71 -2.59 -5.87
C ASP A 266 -15.50 -3.74 -6.50
N LEU A 267 -15.86 -3.59 -7.78
CA LEU A 267 -16.59 -4.60 -8.56
C LEU A 267 -15.65 -5.55 -9.32
N ASN A 268 -14.39 -5.13 -9.55
CA ASN A 268 -13.39 -5.94 -10.21
C ASN A 268 -12.65 -6.80 -9.17
N GLU A 269 -12.68 -8.11 -9.36
CA GLU A 269 -11.92 -9.05 -8.51
C GLU A 269 -10.38 -8.89 -8.66
N GLU A 270 -9.93 -8.20 -9.70
CA GLU A 270 -8.51 -7.93 -9.98
C GLU A 270 -7.97 -6.66 -9.30
N SER A 271 -8.81 -5.93 -8.54
CA SER A 271 -8.45 -4.69 -7.79
C SER A 271 -8.18 -4.93 -6.30
#